data_AF-A0A336N7J6-F1
#
_entry.id   AF-A0A336N7J6-F1
#
_cell.length_a   1.000
_cell.length_b   1.000
_cell.length_c   1.000
_cell.angle_alpha   90.00
_cell.angle_beta   90.00
_cell.angle_gamma   90.00
#
_symmetry.space_group_name_H-M   'P 1'
#
loop_
_entity.id
_entity.type
_entity.pdbx_description
1 polymer ?
#
loop_
_entity_poly.entity_id
_entity_poly.type
_entity_poly.pdbx_seq_one_letter_code
_entity_poly.pdbx_strand_id
1 'polypeptide(L)'
;MARLKISPDVEISASPKLLELSGNVDIPWARIAIEALPDSAVAVSSDEVILDGNTPRKLPQTIPSETKGGMEIRSDLKIKIGDDVSLNAYGLKTHLHGLLSVQQEKGNLGLYGEVNLKNGHYASFGQDLLIRKGLISFVGQPSQPSLNIEAIRNPEAMEDSSITAGIKVTGIATAPSVTIFSEPGMPQDQALSYILTGRSLENSSDSTSSGSVGAALLGMGLAKTGNVVGGIGKAFGIKDLNLGTQGVGDSSK
;
A
#
# COMPACT_ATOMS: atom_id res chain seq x y z
N MET A 1 -11.48 -0.80 -8.65
CA MET A 1 -12.06 -1.44 -9.86
C MET A 1 -11.31 -2.73 -10.23
N ALA A 2 -11.96 -3.76 -10.76
CA ALA A 2 -11.29 -5.00 -11.22
C ALA A 2 -11.67 -5.34 -12.68
N ARG A 3 -10.68 -5.75 -13.49
CA ARG A 3 -10.85 -6.20 -14.88
C ARG A 3 -10.05 -7.48 -15.07
N LEU A 4 -10.62 -8.51 -15.67
CA LEU A 4 -9.96 -9.80 -15.82
C LEU A 4 -10.53 -10.60 -16.99
N LYS A 5 -9.71 -11.48 -17.55
CA LYS A 5 -10.13 -12.52 -18.50
C LYS A 5 -9.95 -13.87 -17.82
N ILE A 6 -10.98 -14.71 -17.96
CA ILE A 6 -10.97 -16.09 -17.49
C ILE A 6 -11.15 -17.01 -18.70
N SER A 7 -10.46 -18.14 -18.71
CA SER A 7 -10.66 -19.23 -19.66
C SER A 7 -11.03 -20.48 -18.86
N PRO A 8 -12.34 -20.78 -18.71
CA PRO A 8 -12.79 -21.93 -17.95
C PRO A 8 -12.83 -23.18 -18.83
N ASP A 9 -12.32 -24.29 -18.29
CA ASP A 9 -12.52 -25.66 -18.78
C ASP A 9 -13.18 -26.44 -17.65
N VAL A 10 -14.50 -26.28 -17.55
CA VAL A 10 -15.31 -26.73 -16.40
C VAL A 10 -16.44 -27.62 -16.88
N GLU A 11 -16.51 -28.80 -16.30
CA GLU A 11 -17.64 -29.72 -16.44
C GLU A 11 -18.71 -29.38 -15.39
N ILE A 12 -19.97 -29.38 -15.82
CA ILE A 12 -21.10 -29.08 -14.96
C ILE A 12 -22.07 -30.26 -15.02
N SER A 13 -22.33 -30.87 -13.86
CA SER A 13 -23.35 -31.89 -13.70
C SER A 13 -24.46 -31.38 -12.80
N ALA A 14 -25.72 -31.68 -13.14
CA ALA A 14 -26.87 -31.20 -12.38
C ALA A 14 -27.90 -32.31 -12.17
N SER A 15 -28.39 -32.41 -10.95
CA SER A 15 -29.53 -33.22 -10.54
C SER A 15 -30.53 -32.35 -9.78
N PRO A 16 -31.77 -32.80 -9.52
CA PRO A 16 -32.75 -32.02 -8.77
C PRO A 16 -32.32 -31.57 -7.37
N LYS A 17 -31.26 -32.18 -6.80
CA LYS A 17 -30.74 -31.86 -5.46
C LYS A 17 -29.32 -31.31 -5.43
N LEU A 18 -28.54 -31.48 -6.50
CA LEU A 18 -27.10 -31.21 -6.50
C LEU A 18 -26.63 -30.65 -7.84
N LEU A 19 -25.87 -29.57 -7.78
CA LEU A 19 -25.10 -28.99 -8.87
C LEU A 19 -23.61 -29.19 -8.56
N GLU A 20 -22.90 -29.95 -9.40
CA GLU A 20 -21.46 -30.14 -9.27
C GLU A 20 -20.72 -29.37 -10.38
N LEU A 21 -19.65 -28.67 -10.00
CA LEU A 21 -18.73 -28.01 -10.92
C LEU A 21 -17.32 -28.55 -10.69
N SER A 22 -16.68 -29.05 -11.72
CA SER A 22 -15.31 -29.54 -11.63
C SER A 22 -14.49 -29.14 -12.84
N GLY A 23 -13.20 -28.87 -12.65
CA GLY A 23 -12.30 -28.58 -13.77
C GLY A 23 -11.25 -27.52 -13.47
N ASN A 24 -10.75 -26.91 -14.54
CA ASN A 24 -9.66 -25.93 -14.49
C ASN A 24 -10.14 -24.55 -14.94
N VAL A 25 -9.55 -23.51 -14.37
CA VAL A 25 -9.88 -22.12 -14.66
C VAL A 25 -8.57 -21.35 -14.81
N ASP A 26 -8.24 -20.96 -16.03
CA ASP A 26 -7.07 -20.14 -16.29
C ASP A 26 -7.41 -18.66 -16.22
N ILE A 27 -6.58 -17.89 -15.51
CA ILE A 27 -6.64 -16.43 -15.49
C ILE A 27 -5.42 -15.92 -16.27
N PRO A 28 -5.49 -15.81 -17.61
CA PRO A 28 -4.37 -15.36 -18.42
C PRO A 28 -3.94 -13.93 -18.09
N TRP A 29 -4.91 -13.05 -17.81
CA TRP A 29 -4.61 -11.70 -17.34
C TRP A 29 -5.69 -11.13 -16.42
N ALA A 30 -5.27 -10.27 -15.50
CA ALA A 30 -6.15 -9.49 -14.65
C ALA A 30 -5.49 -8.19 -14.15
N ARG A 31 -6.31 -7.18 -13.88
CA ARG A 31 -5.95 -5.89 -13.27
C ARG A 31 -6.90 -5.68 -12.10
N ILE A 32 -6.38 -5.82 -10.89
CA ILE A 32 -7.14 -5.69 -9.65
C ILE A 32 -6.70 -4.40 -8.97
N ALA A 33 -7.60 -3.43 -8.85
CA ALA A 33 -7.36 -2.19 -8.13
C ALA A 33 -8.36 -2.03 -6.98
N ILE A 34 -7.87 -1.89 -5.75
CA ILE A 34 -8.68 -1.54 -4.58
C ILE A 34 -8.36 -0.09 -4.27
N GLU A 35 -9.31 0.78 -4.58
CA GLU A 35 -9.25 2.19 -4.20
C GLU A 35 -9.51 2.29 -2.69
N ALA A 36 -8.65 3.01 -1.97
CA ALA A 36 -8.95 3.37 -0.59
C ALA A 36 -10.23 4.22 -0.59
N LEU A 37 -11.17 3.90 0.29
CA LEU A 37 -12.28 4.80 0.56
C LEU A 37 -11.69 6.12 1.08
N PRO A 38 -12.18 7.28 0.63
CA PRO A 38 -11.79 8.57 1.22
C PRO A 38 -11.98 8.51 2.75
N ASP A 39 -11.12 9.15 3.54
CA ASP A 39 -11.26 9.21 5.01
C ASP A 39 -12.61 9.81 5.47
N SER A 40 -13.31 10.49 4.56
CA SER A 40 -14.67 11.00 4.72
C SER A 40 -15.78 9.99 4.39
N ALA A 41 -15.46 8.71 4.16
CA ALA A 41 -16.45 7.65 4.02
C ALA A 41 -17.07 7.34 5.38
N VAL A 42 -18.09 8.11 5.73
CA VAL A 42 -19.00 7.78 6.83
C VAL A 42 -19.62 6.43 6.49
N ALA A 43 -19.38 5.42 7.33
CA ALA A 43 -20.08 4.17 7.23
C ALA A 43 -21.58 4.48 7.35
N VAL A 44 -22.33 4.26 6.27
CA VAL A 44 -23.78 4.44 6.28
C VAL A 44 -24.37 3.63 7.44
N SER A 45 -25.07 4.33 8.32
CA SER A 45 -25.81 3.73 9.42
C SER A 45 -26.85 2.76 8.87
N SER A 46 -27.22 1.73 9.65
CA SER A 46 -28.22 0.74 9.24
C SER A 46 -29.61 1.33 8.95
N ASP A 47 -29.86 2.58 9.33
CA ASP A 47 -31.15 3.28 9.20
C ASP A 47 -31.20 4.33 8.08
N GLU A 48 -30.19 4.43 7.21
CA GLU A 48 -30.21 5.39 6.10
C GLU A 48 -30.88 4.79 4.85
N VAL A 49 -32.00 5.39 4.43
CA VAL A 49 -32.73 5.02 3.21
C VAL A 49 -32.19 5.86 2.04
N ILE A 50 -31.42 5.25 1.14
CA ILE A 50 -30.92 5.90 -0.08
C ILE A 50 -32.10 6.08 -1.06
N LEU A 51 -32.51 7.33 -1.30
CA LEU A 51 -33.60 7.67 -2.24
C LEU A 51 -33.15 7.81 -3.70
N ASP A 52 -31.84 7.71 -3.98
CA ASP A 52 -31.31 7.68 -5.35
C ASP A 52 -31.01 6.24 -5.79
N GLY A 53 -31.56 5.84 -6.93
CA GLY A 53 -31.54 4.48 -7.50
C GLY A 53 -30.17 3.92 -7.88
N ASN A 54 -29.08 4.48 -7.38
CA ASN A 54 -27.72 3.96 -7.52
C ASN A 54 -27.29 3.25 -6.22
N THR A 55 -28.06 2.24 -5.82
CA THR A 55 -27.74 1.42 -4.65
C THR A 55 -26.37 0.76 -4.88
N PRO A 56 -25.35 0.99 -4.02
CA PRO A 56 -24.14 0.19 -4.05
C PRO A 56 -24.56 -1.25 -3.88
N ARG A 57 -24.31 -2.09 -4.90
CA ARG A 57 -24.64 -3.51 -4.89
C ARG A 57 -23.92 -4.10 -3.68
N LYS A 58 -24.64 -4.32 -2.57
CA LYS A 58 -24.11 -5.02 -1.38
C LYS A 58 -23.52 -6.32 -1.90
N LEU A 59 -22.20 -6.45 -1.81
CA LEU A 59 -21.51 -7.70 -2.11
C LEU A 59 -22.16 -8.77 -1.23
N PRO A 60 -22.57 -9.93 -1.79
CA PRO A 60 -23.13 -11.00 -0.99
C PRO A 60 -22.18 -11.32 0.16
N GLN A 61 -22.65 -11.15 1.40
CA GLN A 61 -21.85 -11.41 2.60
C GLN A 61 -21.65 -12.92 2.85
N THR A 62 -22.36 -13.75 2.10
CA THR A 62 -22.36 -15.21 2.20
C THR A 62 -22.20 -15.83 0.82
N ILE A 63 -21.33 -16.83 0.72
CA ILE A 63 -21.18 -17.64 -0.49
C ILE A 63 -22.44 -18.51 -0.61
N PRO A 64 -23.17 -18.49 -1.74
CA PRO A 64 -24.39 -19.28 -1.87
C PRO A 64 -24.09 -20.78 -1.73
N SER A 65 -24.69 -21.40 -0.73
CA SER A 65 -24.62 -22.87 -0.51
C SER A 65 -25.56 -23.63 -1.42
N GLU A 66 -26.63 -22.96 -1.88
CA GLU A 66 -27.69 -23.52 -2.70
C GLU A 66 -28.06 -22.58 -3.84
N THR A 67 -28.56 -23.15 -4.93
CA THR A 67 -29.16 -22.38 -6.03
C THR A 67 -30.55 -21.88 -5.63
N LYS A 68 -31.09 -20.92 -6.40
CA LYS A 68 -32.49 -20.45 -6.20
C LYS A 68 -33.54 -21.58 -6.28
N GLY A 69 -33.19 -22.72 -6.88
CA GLY A 69 -34.04 -23.90 -6.98
C GLY A 69 -33.84 -24.93 -5.87
N GLY A 70 -33.04 -24.63 -4.83
CA GLY A 70 -32.77 -25.53 -3.70
C GLY A 70 -31.77 -26.65 -3.99
N MET A 71 -31.05 -26.59 -5.12
CA MET A 71 -29.94 -27.52 -5.39
C MET A 71 -28.72 -27.12 -4.58
N GLU A 72 -28.14 -28.06 -3.86
CA GLU A 72 -26.85 -27.90 -3.18
C GLU A 72 -25.73 -27.68 -4.20
N ILE A 73 -24.79 -26.78 -3.91
CA ILE A 73 -23.65 -26.49 -4.80
C ILE A 73 -22.40 -27.17 -4.26
N ARG A 74 -21.80 -28.02 -5.10
CA ARG A 74 -20.48 -28.59 -4.90
C ARG A 74 -19.52 -28.10 -5.97
N SER A 75 -18.30 -27.75 -5.59
CA SER A 75 -17.29 -27.30 -6.56
C SER A 75 -15.91 -27.84 -6.22
N ASP A 76 -15.16 -28.24 -7.24
CA ASP A 76 -13.74 -28.58 -7.17
C ASP A 76 -13.04 -27.98 -8.39
N LEU A 77 -12.57 -26.74 -8.24
CA LEU A 77 -12.02 -25.94 -9.32
C LEU A 77 -10.55 -25.63 -9.08
N LYS A 78 -9.71 -25.91 -10.06
CA LYS A 78 -8.29 -25.54 -10.04
C LYS A 78 -8.10 -24.24 -10.80
N ILE A 79 -7.71 -23.18 -10.10
CA ILE A 79 -7.45 -21.86 -10.67
C ILE A 79 -5.95 -21.72 -10.91
N LYS A 80 -5.57 -21.42 -12.15
CA LYS A 80 -4.20 -21.03 -12.50
C LYS A 80 -4.13 -19.54 -12.75
N ILE A 81 -3.31 -18.85 -11.96
CA ILE A 81 -3.01 -17.43 -12.11
C ILE A 81 -1.86 -17.31 -13.10
N GLY A 82 -2.15 -16.74 -14.27
CA GLY A 82 -1.16 -16.52 -15.33
C GLY A 82 -0.14 -15.43 -15.00
N ASP A 83 0.73 -15.14 -15.95
CA ASP A 83 1.86 -14.23 -15.73
C ASP A 83 1.49 -12.75 -15.82
N ASP A 84 0.33 -12.42 -16.40
CA ASP A 84 -0.13 -11.03 -16.57
C ASP A 84 -1.27 -10.68 -15.60
N VAL A 85 -1.11 -11.00 -14.32
CA VAL A 85 -2.07 -10.63 -13.27
C VAL A 85 -1.44 -9.60 -12.35
N SER A 86 -1.99 -8.38 -12.31
CA SER A 86 -1.48 -7.30 -11.45
C SER A 86 -2.47 -6.92 -10.36
N LEU A 87 -1.95 -6.67 -9.16
CA LEU A 87 -2.68 -6.15 -8.00
C LEU A 87 -2.15 -4.77 -7.64
N ASN A 88 -3.07 -3.82 -7.44
CA ASN A 88 -2.83 -2.50 -6.89
C ASN A 88 -3.81 -2.26 -5.73
N ALA A 89 -3.36 -2.41 -4.49
CA ALA A 89 -4.23 -2.31 -3.32
C ALA A 89 -3.46 -1.83 -2.10
N TYR A 90 -4.02 -0.87 -1.36
CA TYR A 90 -3.46 -0.41 -0.07
C TYR A 90 -1.97 -0.04 -0.12
N GLY A 91 -1.50 0.56 -1.23
CA GLY A 91 -0.10 0.91 -1.45
C GLY A 91 0.77 -0.19 -2.05
N LEU A 92 0.30 -1.45 -2.08
CA LEU A 92 0.98 -2.56 -2.76
C LEU A 92 0.68 -2.56 -4.26
N LYS A 93 1.71 -2.57 -5.09
CA LYS A 93 1.67 -2.84 -6.53
C LYS A 93 2.51 -4.08 -6.82
N THR A 94 1.93 -5.14 -7.38
CA THR A 94 2.66 -6.40 -7.61
C THR A 94 2.04 -7.23 -8.72
N HIS A 95 2.80 -8.17 -9.27
CA HIS A 95 2.27 -9.23 -10.12
C HIS A 95 1.98 -10.47 -9.28
N LEU A 96 0.85 -11.11 -9.53
CA LEU A 96 0.45 -12.35 -8.87
C LEU A 96 0.70 -13.52 -9.81
N HIS A 97 1.19 -14.63 -9.25
CA HIS A 97 1.36 -15.88 -9.98
C HIS A 97 1.15 -17.05 -9.03
N GLY A 98 0.45 -18.09 -9.43
CA GLY A 98 0.14 -19.18 -8.52
C GLY A 98 -0.90 -20.17 -9.00
N LEU A 99 -1.14 -21.17 -8.16
CA LEU A 99 -2.11 -22.22 -8.38
C LEU A 99 -2.96 -22.33 -7.12
N LEU A 100 -4.27 -22.27 -7.32
CA LEU A 100 -5.25 -22.37 -6.25
C LEU A 100 -6.23 -23.51 -6.55
N SER A 101 -6.69 -24.19 -5.51
CA SER A 101 -7.80 -25.12 -5.57
C SER A 101 -8.93 -24.55 -4.74
N VAL A 102 -10.11 -24.44 -5.36
CA VAL A 102 -11.33 -23.95 -4.75
C VAL A 102 -12.26 -25.14 -4.58
N GLN A 103 -12.52 -25.48 -3.32
CA GLN A 103 -13.41 -26.57 -2.96
C GLN A 103 -14.63 -25.99 -2.25
N GLN A 104 -15.82 -26.35 -2.67
CA GLN A 104 -17.05 -25.94 -2.02
C GLN A 104 -17.91 -27.17 -1.75
N GLU A 105 -18.36 -27.34 -0.50
CA GLU A 105 -19.31 -28.39 -0.12
C GLU A 105 -20.16 -27.91 1.06
N LYS A 106 -21.49 -28.10 0.98
CA LYS A 106 -22.45 -27.68 2.03
C LYS A 106 -22.31 -26.21 2.45
N GLY A 107 -21.98 -25.34 1.50
CA GLY A 107 -21.74 -23.91 1.77
C GLY A 107 -20.38 -23.55 2.36
N ASN A 108 -19.54 -24.54 2.66
CA ASN A 108 -18.19 -24.29 3.15
C ASN A 108 -17.26 -24.13 1.95
N LEU A 109 -16.69 -22.93 1.79
CA LEU A 109 -15.66 -22.66 0.78
C LEU A 109 -14.27 -22.85 1.38
N GLY A 110 -13.56 -23.83 0.86
CA GLY A 110 -12.14 -24.04 1.04
C GLY A 110 -11.33 -23.48 -0.13
N LEU A 111 -10.25 -22.78 0.18
CA LEU A 111 -9.23 -22.33 -0.77
C LEU A 111 -7.88 -22.91 -0.34
N TYR A 112 -7.19 -23.54 -1.28
CA TYR A 112 -5.92 -24.22 -1.05
C TYR A 112 -4.90 -23.82 -2.11
N GLY A 113 -3.62 -23.87 -1.78
CA GLY A 113 -2.54 -23.60 -2.73
C GLY A 113 -1.81 -22.30 -2.41
N GLU A 114 -1.12 -21.74 -3.40
CA GLU A 114 -0.14 -20.67 -3.19
C GLU A 114 -0.23 -19.58 -4.24
N VAL A 115 -0.03 -18.34 -3.80
CA VAL A 115 0.10 -17.16 -4.64
C VAL A 115 1.40 -16.46 -4.30
N ASN A 116 2.21 -16.24 -5.33
CA ASN A 116 3.47 -15.53 -5.26
C ASN A 116 3.30 -14.09 -5.72
N LEU A 117 3.95 -13.18 -5.00
CA LEU A 117 4.08 -11.77 -5.35
C LEU A 117 5.41 -11.58 -6.08
N LYS A 118 5.35 -11.21 -7.36
CA LYS A 118 6.53 -10.98 -8.22
C LYS A 118 6.64 -9.49 -8.56
N ASN A 119 7.88 -8.99 -8.55
CA ASN A 119 8.19 -7.60 -8.88
C ASN A 119 7.30 -6.62 -8.10
N GLY A 120 7.16 -6.88 -6.80
CA GLY A 120 6.26 -6.15 -5.92
C GLY A 120 6.93 -4.91 -5.36
N HIS A 121 6.13 -3.86 -5.20
CA HIS A 121 6.51 -2.58 -4.63
C HIS A 121 5.42 -2.14 -3.65
N TYR A 122 5.82 -1.71 -2.46
CA TYR A 122 4.92 -1.18 -1.45
C TYR A 122 5.25 0.28 -1.18
N ALA A 123 4.33 1.16 -1.55
CA ALA A 123 4.42 2.60 -1.34
C ALA A 123 3.26 3.09 -0.46
N SER A 124 3.53 3.28 0.82
CA SER A 124 2.57 3.84 1.78
C SER A 124 3.29 4.47 2.95
N PHE A 125 2.63 5.42 3.65
CA PHE A 125 3.19 6.09 4.83
C PHE A 125 4.58 6.73 4.60
N GLY A 126 4.84 7.23 3.39
CA GLY A 126 6.14 7.79 2.99
C GLY A 126 7.25 6.74 2.81
N GLN A 127 6.93 5.46 2.94
CA GLN A 127 7.84 4.35 2.74
C GLN A 127 7.75 3.83 1.32
N ASP A 128 8.92 3.47 0.78
CA ASP A 128 9.08 2.79 -0.51
C ASP A 128 9.89 1.51 -0.22
N LEU A 129 9.19 0.37 -0.30
CA LEU A 129 9.74 -0.96 -0.08
C LEU A 129 9.61 -1.85 -1.32
N LEU A 130 10.67 -2.58 -1.64
CA LEU A 130 10.74 -3.58 -2.70
C LEU A 130 10.47 -4.97 -2.11
N ILE A 131 9.51 -5.69 -2.67
CA ILE A 131 9.19 -7.07 -2.26
C ILE A 131 10.24 -8.03 -2.86
N ARG A 132 11.10 -8.61 -2.01
CA ARG A 132 12.06 -9.66 -2.41
C ARG A 132 11.43 -11.04 -2.45
N LYS A 133 10.57 -11.31 -1.47
CA LYS A 133 9.84 -12.56 -1.33
C LYS A 133 8.40 -12.24 -0.97
N GLY A 134 7.45 -12.84 -1.64
CA GLY A 134 6.05 -12.74 -1.22
C GLY A 134 5.34 -14.03 -1.54
N LEU A 135 5.08 -14.83 -0.52
CA LEU A 135 4.30 -16.05 -0.61
C LEU A 135 3.06 -15.93 0.27
N ILE A 136 1.92 -16.23 -0.32
CA ILE A 136 0.63 -16.30 0.34
C ILE A 136 0.13 -17.73 0.17
N SER A 137 0.01 -18.47 1.25
CA SER A 137 -0.44 -19.87 1.24
C SER A 137 -1.83 -19.99 1.84
N PHE A 138 -2.70 -20.73 1.14
CA PHE A 138 -4.07 -21.00 1.54
C PHE A 138 -4.21 -22.47 1.95
N VAL A 139 -4.88 -22.72 3.08
CA VAL A 139 -5.02 -24.07 3.68
C VAL A 139 -6.45 -24.36 4.15
N GLY A 140 -7.44 -23.78 3.48
CA GLY A 140 -8.85 -23.92 3.83
C GLY A 140 -9.54 -22.56 3.84
N GLN A 141 -9.48 -21.82 4.95
CA GLN A 141 -10.28 -20.60 5.04
C GLN A 141 -9.71 -19.46 4.16
N PRO A 142 -10.48 -18.95 3.18
CA PRO A 142 -9.98 -17.92 2.25
C PRO A 142 -9.62 -16.59 2.93
N SER A 143 -10.23 -16.28 4.08
CA SER A 143 -9.98 -15.07 4.85
C SER A 143 -8.75 -15.15 5.77
N GLN A 144 -8.14 -16.33 5.92
CA GLN A 144 -6.99 -16.55 6.82
C GLN A 144 -5.80 -17.21 6.10
N PRO A 145 -5.27 -16.61 5.02
CA PRO A 145 -4.05 -17.13 4.42
C PRO A 145 -2.84 -16.95 5.36
N SER A 146 -1.85 -17.81 5.20
CA SER A 146 -0.53 -17.65 5.79
C SER A 146 0.33 -16.77 4.90
N LEU A 147 1.03 -15.82 5.51
CA LEU A 147 1.92 -14.87 4.85
C LEU A 147 3.38 -15.26 5.10
N ASN A 148 4.20 -15.11 4.08
CA ASN A 148 5.66 -15.13 4.18
C ASN A 148 6.21 -14.12 3.18
N ILE A 149 6.28 -12.86 3.63
CA ILE A 149 6.63 -11.72 2.80
C ILE A 149 7.88 -11.08 3.38
N GLU A 150 8.82 -10.74 2.51
CA GLU A 150 10.04 -10.01 2.83
C GLU A 150 10.15 -8.81 1.88
N ALA A 151 10.26 -7.63 2.47
CA ALA A 151 10.37 -6.37 1.75
C ALA A 151 11.60 -5.61 2.26
N ILE A 152 12.34 -4.97 1.37
CA ILE A 152 13.51 -4.15 1.72
C ILE A 152 13.25 -2.71 1.33
N ARG A 153 13.83 -1.76 2.05
CA ARG A 153 13.84 -0.35 1.64
C ARG A 153 14.48 -0.25 0.25
N ASN A 154 13.90 0.58 -0.62
CA ASN A 154 14.54 0.88 -1.90
C ASN A 154 15.95 1.47 -1.66
N PRO A 155 17.03 0.82 -2.13
CA PRO A 155 18.40 1.30 -1.91
C PRO A 155 18.67 2.70 -2.49
N GLU A 156 17.92 3.11 -3.51
CA GLU A 156 18.02 4.47 -4.09
C GLU A 156 17.54 5.56 -3.12
N ALA A 157 16.75 5.19 -2.10
CA ALA A 157 16.25 6.10 -1.07
C ALA A 157 17.07 6.03 0.23
N MET A 158 18.23 5.36 0.22
CA MET A 158 19.11 5.21 1.38
C MET A 158 20.37 6.08 1.26
N GLU A 159 20.85 6.62 2.38
CA GLU A 159 22.12 7.36 2.45
C GLU A 159 23.31 6.45 2.15
N ASP A 160 23.24 5.22 2.64
CA ASP A 160 24.21 4.16 2.38
C ASP A 160 23.51 3.00 1.66
N SER A 161 23.78 2.88 0.36
CA SER A 161 23.23 1.81 -0.48
C SER A 161 23.87 0.43 -0.23
N SER A 162 24.93 0.34 0.58
CA SER A 162 25.55 -0.94 0.97
C SER A 162 24.77 -1.67 2.05
N ILE A 163 23.88 -0.95 2.75
CA ILE A 163 23.05 -1.48 3.81
C ILE A 163 21.68 -1.86 3.25
N THR A 164 21.24 -3.08 3.52
CA THR A 164 19.87 -3.50 3.26
C THR A 164 19.10 -3.47 4.58
N ALA A 165 18.06 -2.65 4.67
CA ALA A 165 17.13 -2.68 5.80
C ALA A 165 15.76 -3.14 5.31
N GLY A 166 15.09 -4.03 6.06
CA GLY A 166 13.87 -4.66 5.59
C GLY A 166 12.94 -5.15 6.68
N ILE A 167 11.76 -5.56 6.23
CA ILE A 167 10.67 -6.08 7.05
C ILE A 167 10.32 -7.47 6.56
N LYS A 168 10.12 -8.39 7.50
CA LYS A 168 9.58 -9.72 7.26
C LYS A 168 8.22 -9.85 7.95
N VAL A 169 7.21 -10.25 7.18
CA VAL A 169 5.84 -10.46 7.63
C VAL A 169 5.53 -11.95 7.51
N THR A 170 5.22 -12.59 8.64
CA THR A 170 4.96 -14.04 8.70
C THR A 170 3.70 -14.37 9.50
N GLY A 171 3.12 -15.55 9.26
CA GLY A 171 1.95 -16.02 10.02
C GLY A 171 0.62 -15.69 9.35
N ILE A 172 -0.49 -15.86 10.06
CA ILE A 172 -1.84 -15.70 9.50
C ILE A 172 -2.16 -14.23 9.21
N ALA A 173 -2.86 -13.95 8.12
CA ALA A 173 -3.14 -12.57 7.69
C ALA A 173 -4.00 -11.76 8.69
N THR A 174 -4.78 -12.43 9.54
CA THR A 174 -5.58 -11.76 10.59
C THR A 174 -4.76 -11.37 11.82
N ALA A 175 -3.58 -11.97 12.01
CA ALA A 175 -2.68 -11.70 13.13
C ALA A 175 -1.23 -11.98 12.71
N PRO A 176 -0.68 -11.18 11.78
CA PRO A 176 0.67 -11.41 11.29
C PRO A 176 1.72 -10.99 12.31
N SER A 177 2.86 -11.70 12.32
CA SER A 177 4.08 -11.30 13.00
C SER A 177 4.93 -10.45 12.06
N VAL A 178 5.43 -9.32 12.55
CA VAL A 178 6.26 -8.39 11.79
C VAL A 178 7.61 -8.27 12.47
N THR A 179 8.67 -8.59 11.75
CA THR A 179 10.05 -8.47 12.22
C THR A 179 10.84 -7.55 11.31
N ILE A 180 11.73 -6.76 11.89
CA ILE A 180 12.62 -5.85 11.17
C ILE A 180 14.01 -6.47 11.17
N PHE A 181 14.70 -6.38 10.03
CA PHE A 181 16.04 -6.93 9.86
C PHE A 181 16.92 -5.98 9.04
N SER A 182 18.21 -6.28 9.05
CA SER A 182 19.20 -5.58 8.23
C SER A 182 20.34 -6.50 7.81
N GLU A 183 21.01 -6.14 6.72
CA GLU A 183 22.21 -6.78 6.21
C GLU A 183 23.22 -5.65 5.87
N PRO A 184 24.36 -5.54 6.58
CA PRO A 184 24.79 -6.33 7.75
C PRO A 184 23.86 -6.20 8.97
N GLY A 185 23.82 -7.24 9.80
CA GLY A 185 22.91 -7.31 10.94
C GLY A 185 23.20 -6.25 12.00
N MET A 186 22.21 -5.41 12.29
CA MET A 186 22.26 -4.35 13.30
C MET A 186 21.08 -4.46 14.30
N PRO A 187 21.13 -3.73 15.43
CA PRO A 187 20.00 -3.60 16.35
C PRO A 187 18.71 -3.13 15.65
N GLN A 188 17.56 -3.59 16.15
CA GLN A 188 16.26 -3.40 15.48
C GLN A 188 15.84 -1.92 15.37
N ASP A 189 16.21 -1.10 16.34
CA ASP A 189 16.02 0.35 16.38
C ASP A 189 16.82 1.07 15.28
N GLN A 190 18.07 0.67 15.06
CA GLN A 190 18.88 1.19 13.94
C GLN A 190 18.30 0.75 12.59
N ALA A 191 17.92 -0.53 12.44
CA ALA A 191 17.30 -1.02 11.22
C ALA A 191 15.97 -0.32 10.91
N LEU A 192 15.18 -0.03 11.95
CA LEU A 192 13.96 0.76 11.83
C LEU A 192 14.26 2.20 11.41
N SER A 193 15.31 2.83 11.93
CA SER A 193 15.75 4.15 11.49
C SER A 193 16.04 4.17 10.00
N TYR A 194 16.79 3.18 9.49
CA TYR A 194 17.07 3.05 8.06
C TYR A 194 15.82 2.87 7.22
N ILE A 195 14.86 2.06 7.69
CA ILE A 195 13.57 1.91 7.00
C ILE A 195 12.87 3.27 6.95
N LEU A 196 12.65 3.91 8.09
CA LEU A 196 11.83 5.12 8.18
C LEU A 196 12.47 6.35 7.52
N THR A 197 13.79 6.51 7.66
CA THR A 197 14.50 7.75 7.33
C THR A 197 15.60 7.60 6.27
N GLY A 198 15.92 6.37 5.87
CA GLY A 198 17.01 6.07 4.94
C GLY A 198 18.41 6.15 5.54
N ARG A 199 18.55 6.43 6.86
CA ARG A 199 19.84 6.67 7.53
C ARG A 199 19.92 6.06 8.93
N SER A 200 21.15 5.91 9.42
CA SER A 200 21.42 5.47 10.80
C SER A 200 20.94 6.51 11.83
N LEU A 201 20.55 6.02 13.00
CA LEU A 201 20.26 6.86 14.16
C LEU A 201 21.53 7.57 14.67
N GLU A 202 22.70 6.95 14.48
CA GLU A 202 23.99 7.49 14.95
C GLU A 202 24.37 8.77 14.17
N ASN A 203 24.09 8.81 12.86
CA ASN A 203 24.26 10.02 12.03
C ASN A 203 23.27 11.14 12.37
N SER A 204 22.24 10.86 13.17
CA SER A 204 21.30 11.89 13.67
C SER A 204 21.83 12.59 14.92
N SER A 205 22.91 12.07 15.53
CA SER A 205 23.59 12.67 16.69
C SER A 205 24.68 13.68 16.31
N ASP A 206 24.95 13.86 15.02
CA ASP A 206 25.74 14.99 14.49
C ASP A 206 24.94 16.29 14.55
N SER A 207 24.79 16.74 15.79
CA SER A 207 24.18 17.97 16.27
C SER A 207 24.99 19.24 15.91
N THR A 208 25.53 19.31 14.69
CA THR A 208 26.03 20.56 14.11
C THR A 208 24.99 21.22 13.17
N SER A 209 23.83 20.60 12.93
CA SER A 209 22.87 21.09 11.92
C SER A 209 21.44 21.39 12.38
N SER A 210 21.14 21.34 13.69
CA SER A 210 19.83 21.77 14.21
C SER A 210 19.51 23.26 13.95
N GLY A 211 20.51 24.05 13.54
CA GLY A 211 20.33 25.46 13.14
C GLY A 211 20.10 25.71 11.65
N SER A 212 20.40 24.76 10.75
CA SER A 212 20.43 25.04 9.30
C SER A 212 19.16 24.58 8.56
N VAL A 213 18.48 23.54 9.04
CA VAL A 213 17.22 23.06 8.42
C VAL A 213 16.08 24.07 8.63
N GLY A 214 16.01 24.70 9.80
CA GLY A 214 15.08 25.79 10.06
C GLY A 214 15.33 27.01 9.17
N ALA A 215 16.59 27.37 8.95
CA ALA A 215 16.97 28.49 8.08
C ALA A 215 16.65 28.22 6.60
N ALA A 216 16.80 26.98 6.12
CA ALA A 216 16.44 26.59 4.76
C ALA A 216 14.92 26.61 4.52
N LEU A 217 14.12 26.15 5.49
CA LEU A 217 12.65 26.21 5.43
C LEU A 217 12.13 27.65 5.49
N LEU A 218 12.74 28.50 6.32
CA LEU A 218 12.42 29.93 6.39
C LEU A 218 12.79 30.66 5.08
N GLY A 219 13.94 30.35 4.48
CA GLY A 219 14.35 30.91 3.20
C GLY A 219 13.42 30.54 2.03
N MET A 220 12.91 29.30 2.00
CA MET A 220 11.98 28.85 0.96
C MET A 220 10.54 29.39 1.15
N GLY A 221 10.09 29.59 2.38
CA GLY A 221 8.80 30.24 2.67
C GLY A 221 8.77 31.72 2.27
N LEU A 222 9.88 32.42 2.48
CA LEU A 222 10.02 33.83 2.12
C LEU A 222 10.20 34.05 0.61
N ALA A 223 10.85 33.13 -0.11
CA ALA A 223 11.03 33.23 -1.56
C ALA A 223 9.75 32.99 -2.38
N LYS A 224 8.78 32.22 -1.86
CA LYS A 224 7.46 32.02 -2.51
C LYS A 224 6.50 33.22 -2.32
N THR A 225 6.80 34.12 -1.40
CA THR A 225 5.96 35.28 -1.10
C THR A 225 6.54 36.50 -1.80
N GLY A 226 6.39 36.54 -3.12
CA GLY A 226 6.73 37.72 -3.91
C GLY A 226 6.01 38.94 -3.36
N ASN A 227 6.78 40.02 -3.15
CA ASN A 227 6.36 41.37 -2.75
C ASN A 227 6.21 41.66 -1.25
N VAL A 228 7.30 41.66 -0.48
CA VAL A 228 7.44 42.64 0.63
C VAL A 228 8.91 43.06 0.77
N VAL A 229 9.36 43.95 -0.11
CA VAL A 229 10.43 44.90 0.21
C VAL A 229 9.82 45.92 1.18
N GLY A 230 10.40 46.06 2.38
CA GLY A 230 10.11 47.22 3.26
C GLY A 230 9.75 46.95 4.73
N GLY A 231 9.91 45.74 5.27
CA GLY A 231 9.39 45.41 6.62
C GLY A 231 10.36 44.93 7.69
N ILE A 232 11.67 44.84 7.44
CA ILE A 232 12.59 44.09 8.34
C ILE A 232 12.98 44.85 9.62
N GLY A 233 12.63 46.14 9.75
CA GLY A 233 13.02 46.94 10.92
C GLY A 233 12.22 46.74 12.22
N LYS A 234 11.04 46.10 12.21
CA LYS A 234 10.13 46.10 13.38
C LYS A 234 10.20 44.87 14.31
N ALA A 235 10.83 43.76 13.90
CA ALA A 235 10.99 42.59 14.78
C ALA A 235 12.25 42.66 15.67
N PHE A 236 13.24 43.50 15.30
CA PHE A 236 14.54 43.60 15.99
C PHE A 236 14.73 44.87 16.83
N GLY A 237 13.67 45.64 17.10
CA GLY A 237 13.72 46.71 18.11
C GLY A 237 14.73 47.83 17.84
N ILE A 238 15.14 48.06 16.59
CA ILE A 238 16.05 49.16 16.26
C ILE A 238 15.24 50.45 16.11
N LYS A 239 15.25 51.26 17.18
CA LYS A 239 14.90 52.68 17.12
C LYS A 239 16.20 53.46 16.87
N ASP A 240 16.12 54.38 15.91
CA ASP A 240 17.11 55.41 15.60
C ASP A 240 18.33 54.97 14.76
N LEU A 241 18.09 54.69 13.48
CA LEU A 241 19.06 55.05 12.44
C LEU A 241 18.64 56.41 11.85
N ASN A 242 19.28 57.48 12.31
CA ASN A 242 19.18 58.79 11.67
C ASN A 242 20.25 58.85 10.55
N LEU A 243 19.80 58.82 9.30
CA LEU A 243 20.64 58.91 8.12
C LEU A 243 20.65 60.36 7.64
N GLY A 244 21.70 61.11 8.01
CA GLY A 244 21.96 62.44 7.49
C GLY A 244 22.38 62.36 6.02
N THR A 245 21.58 62.96 5.13
CA THR A 245 21.90 63.09 3.71
C THR A 245 22.65 64.41 3.47
N GLN A 246 23.98 64.34 3.38
CA GLN A 246 24.75 65.43 2.79
C GLN A 246 24.80 65.19 1.28
N GLY A 247 23.85 65.79 0.56
CA GLY A 247 23.85 65.80 -0.91
C GLY A 247 24.90 66.76 -1.45
N VAL A 248 25.77 66.27 -2.33
CA VAL A 248 26.43 67.09 -3.34
C VAL A 248 25.81 66.71 -4.68
N GLY A 249 24.80 67.50 -5.06
CA GLY A 249 24.22 67.49 -6.39
C GLY A 249 25.13 68.26 -7.34
N ASP A 250 25.40 67.62 -8.46
CA ASP A 250 26.02 68.18 -9.66
C ASP A 250 25.28 69.46 -10.10
N SER A 251 26.02 70.56 -10.29
CA SER A 251 25.53 71.78 -10.93
C SER A 251 26.18 71.90 -12.29
N SER A 252 25.38 71.62 -13.32
CA SER A 252 25.69 71.84 -14.72
C SER A 252 26.14 73.28 -14.99
N LYS A 253 27.25 73.44 -15.73
CA LYS A 253 27.37 74.43 -16.80
C LYS A 253 28.46 74.03 -17.79
#